data_AF-A0A7S4IQD1-F1
#
_entry.id   AF-A0A7S4IQD1-F1
#
_cell.length_a   1.000
_cell.length_b   1.000
_cell.length_c   1.000
_cell.angle_alpha   90.00
_cell.angle_beta   90.00
_cell.angle_gamma   90.00
#
_symmetry.space_group_name_H-M   'P 1'
#
loop_
_entity.id
_entity.type
_entity.pdbx_description
1 polymer ?
#
loop_
_entity_poly.entity_id
_entity_poly.type
_entity_poly.pdbx_seq_one_letter_code
_entity_poly.pdbx_strand_id
1 'polypeptide(L)'
;RFPAISLLPTSDSEICLTITPPSFYMVPSTTVTSNSLCISCSLDGCDGPCGSCSDPNDQCNSFECISCSPQCSGNECGDDGCGGSCGSCSAGFVCSANQCVAQCTPVCNGRECGSDGCGSSCGSCSEGFSCSVNQCVAQCTPACNERECGDDGCG
;
A
#
# COMPACT_ATOMS: atom_id res chain seq x y z
N ARG A 1 -31.69 -35.23 -15.59
CA ARG A 1 -31.27 -34.75 -14.24
C ARG A 1 -29.82 -34.34 -14.37
N PHE A 2 -29.50 -33.06 -14.18
CA PHE A 2 -28.10 -32.61 -14.11
C PHE A 2 -27.45 -33.20 -12.84
N PRO A 3 -26.16 -33.55 -12.87
CA PRO A 3 -25.46 -33.96 -11.65
C PRO A 3 -25.38 -32.77 -10.68
N ALA A 4 -25.57 -33.03 -9.39
CA ALA A 4 -25.42 -32.00 -8.37
C ALA A 4 -23.93 -31.76 -8.13
N ILE A 5 -23.44 -30.57 -8.50
CA ILE A 5 -22.10 -30.10 -8.15
C ILE A 5 -22.16 -29.58 -6.72
N SER A 6 -21.59 -30.33 -5.77
CA SER A 6 -21.41 -29.86 -4.39
C SER A 6 -20.02 -29.27 -4.22
N LEU A 7 -19.93 -27.94 -4.16
CA LEU A 7 -18.73 -27.25 -3.72
C LEU A 7 -18.64 -27.35 -2.19
N LEU A 8 -17.57 -27.95 -1.68
CA LEU A 8 -17.24 -27.99 -0.26
C LEU A 8 -16.17 -26.92 0.01
N PRO A 9 -16.45 -25.88 0.82
CA PRO A 9 -15.42 -24.92 1.20
C PRO A 9 -14.45 -25.58 2.18
N THR A 10 -13.20 -25.77 1.74
CA THR A 10 -12.05 -26.06 2.59
C THR A 10 -11.50 -24.76 3.17
N SER A 11 -10.74 -24.83 4.27
CA SER A 11 -10.21 -23.62 4.93
C SER A 11 -9.10 -22.92 4.15
N ASP A 12 -8.46 -23.61 3.20
CA ASP A 12 -7.23 -23.18 2.55
C ASP A 12 -7.24 -23.54 1.05
N SER A 13 -7.96 -22.76 0.24
CA SER A 13 -7.86 -22.63 -1.23
C SER A 13 -8.01 -23.87 -2.15
N GLU A 14 -8.02 -25.11 -1.65
CA GLU A 14 -8.16 -26.32 -2.48
C GLU A 14 -9.63 -26.60 -2.85
N ILE A 15 -10.03 -26.30 -4.09
CA ILE A 15 -11.30 -26.78 -4.67
C ILE A 15 -11.07 -28.13 -5.33
N CYS A 16 -11.47 -29.18 -4.63
CA CYS A 16 -11.29 -30.53 -5.09
C CYS A 16 -12.42 -30.90 -6.07
N LEU A 17 -12.20 -30.61 -7.36
CA LEU A 17 -13.14 -30.75 -8.48
C LEU A 17 -13.30 -32.21 -9.01
N THR A 18 -13.59 -33.12 -8.08
CA THR A 18 -14.54 -34.25 -8.13
C THR A 18 -14.57 -35.20 -9.36
N ILE A 19 -14.57 -36.57 -9.25
CA ILE A 19 -14.69 -37.48 -10.44
C ILE A 19 -15.15 -38.99 -10.29
N THR A 20 -16.32 -39.39 -9.75
CA THR A 20 -16.86 -40.75 -10.07
C THR A 20 -17.53 -40.77 -11.46
N PRO A 21 -17.47 -41.87 -12.22
CA PRO A 21 -18.43 -42.14 -13.29
C PRO A 21 -19.76 -42.67 -12.71
N PRO A 22 -20.92 -42.06 -13.00
CA PRO A 22 -21.12 -40.84 -13.78
C PRO A 22 -21.07 -39.54 -12.94
N SER A 23 -21.04 -39.64 -11.61
CA SER A 23 -21.23 -38.51 -10.68
C SER A 23 -19.93 -38.09 -9.99
N PHE A 24 -19.34 -37.00 -10.43
CA PHE A 24 -18.03 -36.53 -9.98
C PHE A 24 -17.96 -36.34 -8.40
N TYR A 25 -16.98 -36.95 -7.66
CA TYR A 25 -16.63 -36.72 -6.21
C TYR A 25 -15.10 -36.74 -5.87
N MET A 26 -14.63 -35.97 -4.86
CA MET A 26 -13.21 -35.77 -4.44
C MET A 26 -13.02 -35.62 -2.91
N VAL A 27 -11.76 -35.62 -2.44
CA VAL A 27 -11.35 -35.91 -1.03
C VAL A 27 -10.06 -35.14 -0.61
N PRO A 28 -9.76 -35.01 0.70
CA PRO A 28 -8.61 -34.24 1.19
C PRO A 28 -7.23 -34.95 1.12
N SER A 29 -6.19 -34.14 1.15
CA SER A 29 -4.84 -34.37 0.60
C SER A 29 -3.92 -35.39 1.30
N THR A 30 -4.43 -36.21 2.22
CA THR A 30 -3.67 -37.33 2.84
C THR A 30 -4.03 -38.71 2.29
N THR A 31 -4.93 -38.79 1.30
CA THR A 31 -5.45 -40.07 0.75
C THR A 31 -5.34 -40.20 -0.77
N VAL A 32 -4.47 -39.41 -1.40
CA VAL A 32 -4.22 -39.49 -2.85
C VAL A 32 -3.49 -40.79 -3.20
N THR A 33 -4.25 -41.80 -3.62
CA THR A 33 -3.73 -43.02 -4.25
C THR A 33 -3.88 -42.92 -5.78
N SER A 34 -3.06 -43.66 -6.53
CA SER A 34 -2.63 -43.40 -7.92
C SER A 34 -3.69 -43.27 -9.04
N ASN A 35 -4.99 -43.22 -8.72
CA ASN A 35 -6.09 -43.12 -9.67
C ASN A 35 -6.98 -41.87 -9.50
N SER A 36 -6.68 -40.99 -8.56
CA SER A 36 -7.32 -39.68 -8.46
C SER A 36 -6.66 -38.69 -9.42
N LEU A 37 -7.42 -38.16 -10.39
CA LEU A 37 -7.02 -36.94 -11.08
C LEU A 37 -7.23 -35.76 -10.13
N CYS A 38 -6.32 -35.62 -9.16
CA CYS A 38 -6.16 -34.37 -8.46
C CYS A 38 -5.73 -33.34 -9.51
N ILE A 39 -6.68 -32.51 -9.94
CA ILE A 39 -6.34 -31.15 -10.34
C ILE A 39 -5.96 -30.47 -9.02
N SER A 40 -4.71 -30.68 -8.61
CA SER A 40 -3.95 -29.62 -7.96
C SER A 40 -4.10 -28.36 -8.80
N CYS A 41 -3.96 -27.20 -8.16
CA CYS A 41 -3.68 -25.93 -8.83
C CYS A 41 -2.60 -26.14 -9.92
N SER A 42 -3.05 -26.31 -11.16
CA SER A 42 -2.33 -26.83 -12.32
C SER A 42 -3.11 -26.57 -13.63
N LEU A 43 -4.15 -25.72 -13.58
CA LEU A 43 -4.47 -24.76 -14.65
C LEU A 43 -3.92 -23.37 -14.26
N ASP A 44 -3.01 -23.36 -13.31
CA ASP A 44 -2.69 -22.22 -12.46
C ASP A 44 -1.32 -21.70 -12.92
N GLY A 45 -1.36 -20.86 -13.96
CA GLY A 45 -0.18 -20.08 -14.29
C GLY A 45 0.16 -19.14 -13.14
N CYS A 46 1.47 -18.95 -12.97
CA CYS A 46 2.12 -18.31 -11.83
C CYS A 46 1.87 -19.08 -10.52
N ASP A 47 2.93 -19.68 -9.97
CA ASP A 47 2.82 -20.77 -8.99
C ASP A 47 2.80 -20.24 -7.53
N GLY A 48 1.71 -20.49 -6.78
CA GLY A 48 1.53 -20.08 -5.37
C GLY A 48 0.25 -19.27 -5.05
N PRO A 49 0.02 -18.87 -3.78
CA PRO A 49 -1.22 -18.19 -3.33
C PRO A 49 -1.45 -16.81 -3.98
N CYS A 50 -0.39 -16.23 -4.53
CA CYS A 50 -0.40 -15.16 -5.52
C CYS A 50 0.85 -15.39 -6.38
N GLY A 51 0.77 -16.42 -7.22
CA GLY A 51 1.98 -17.06 -7.72
C GLY A 51 2.83 -16.21 -8.65
N SER A 52 4.08 -16.65 -8.80
CA SER A 52 5.16 -15.87 -9.42
C SER A 52 5.52 -16.39 -10.81
N CYS A 53 5.99 -15.49 -11.67
CA CYS A 53 6.58 -15.86 -12.95
C CYS A 53 8.07 -16.22 -12.79
N SER A 54 8.57 -17.04 -13.71
CA SER A 54 9.97 -17.50 -13.70
C SER A 54 10.96 -16.41 -14.12
N ASP A 55 10.52 -15.45 -14.94
CA ASP A 55 11.23 -14.20 -15.17
C ASP A 55 10.71 -13.15 -14.17
N PRO A 56 11.58 -12.42 -13.44
CA PRO A 56 11.18 -11.40 -12.48
C PRO A 56 10.53 -10.15 -13.13
N ASN A 57 10.59 -10.00 -14.45
CA ASN A 57 9.94 -8.91 -15.19
C ASN A 57 8.58 -9.33 -15.79
N ASP A 58 8.22 -10.62 -15.74
CA ASP A 58 6.92 -11.08 -16.25
C ASP A 58 5.82 -10.85 -15.21
N GLN A 59 4.68 -10.31 -15.66
CA GLN A 59 3.52 -10.11 -14.79
C GLN A 59 2.55 -11.28 -14.88
N CYS A 60 2.04 -11.71 -13.73
CA CYS A 60 0.95 -12.66 -13.67
C CYS A 60 -0.38 -11.98 -14.03
N ASN A 61 -0.99 -12.36 -15.15
CA ASN A 61 -2.31 -11.88 -15.54
C ASN A 61 -3.15 -13.03 -16.07
N SER A 62 -4.33 -13.23 -15.49
CA SER A 62 -5.30 -14.24 -15.96
C SER A 62 -4.73 -15.67 -16.08
N PHE A 63 -3.84 -16.05 -15.14
CA PHE A 63 -3.14 -17.34 -15.11
C PHE A 63 -2.15 -17.54 -16.29
N GLU A 64 -1.60 -16.45 -16.82
CA GLU A 64 -0.50 -16.48 -17.79
C GLU A 64 0.60 -15.48 -17.37
N CYS A 65 1.86 -15.86 -17.60
CA CYS A 65 2.99 -14.95 -17.44
C CYS A 65 3.13 -14.13 -18.72
N ILE A 66 2.77 -12.85 -18.62
CA ILE A 66 2.85 -11.91 -19.74
C ILE A 66 4.13 -11.11 -19.58
N SER A 67 4.95 -11.10 -20.63
CA SER A 67 6.17 -10.30 -20.64
C SER A 67 5.85 -8.82 -20.53
N CYS A 68 6.28 -8.22 -19.42
CA CYS A 68 6.15 -6.79 -19.18
C CYS A 68 7.46 -6.09 -19.51
N SER A 69 7.38 -5.02 -20.30
CA SER A 69 8.54 -4.20 -20.65
C SER A 69 8.63 -3.02 -19.68
N PRO A 70 9.67 -2.92 -18.84
CA PRO A 70 9.78 -1.86 -17.84
C PRO A 70 9.87 -0.46 -18.49
N GLN A 71 9.02 0.46 -18.04
CA GLN A 71 8.82 1.79 -18.64
C GLN A 71 9.67 2.87 -17.95
N CYS A 72 10.98 2.73 -18.06
CA CYS A 72 11.95 3.59 -17.34
C CYS A 72 12.53 4.76 -18.15
N SER A 73 12.00 5.01 -19.36
CA SER A 73 12.48 6.12 -20.20
C SER A 73 12.17 7.47 -19.56
N GLY A 74 13.20 8.12 -19.01
CA GLY A 74 13.09 9.41 -18.31
C GLY A 74 12.89 9.31 -16.79
N ASN A 75 12.87 8.10 -16.22
CA ASN A 75 12.78 7.87 -14.79
C ASN A 75 14.15 7.51 -14.21
N GLU A 76 14.57 8.16 -13.12
CA GLU A 76 15.78 7.83 -12.37
C GLU A 76 15.51 6.81 -11.25
N CYS A 77 14.26 6.73 -10.82
CA CYS A 77 13.76 5.92 -9.71
C CYS A 77 12.24 5.75 -9.83
N GLY A 78 11.67 4.88 -8.99
CA GLY A 78 10.23 4.63 -8.94
C GLY A 78 9.83 3.38 -9.71
N ASP A 79 8.56 3.02 -9.62
CA ASP A 79 7.97 1.82 -10.23
C ASP A 79 8.22 1.78 -11.74
N ASP A 80 8.55 0.59 -12.26
CA ASP A 80 8.78 0.36 -13.69
C ASP A 80 7.52 -0.05 -14.47
N GLY A 81 6.39 -0.20 -13.78
CA GLY A 81 5.11 -0.68 -14.30
C GLY A 81 4.99 -2.21 -14.36
N CYS A 82 6.08 -2.93 -14.12
CA CYS A 82 6.17 -4.38 -14.13
C CYS A 82 6.22 -5.00 -12.73
N GLY A 83 6.32 -4.17 -11.67
CA GLY A 83 6.45 -4.60 -10.28
C GLY A 83 7.90 -4.56 -9.77
N GLY A 84 8.83 -4.04 -10.59
CA GLY A 84 10.20 -3.73 -10.22
C GLY A 84 10.40 -2.23 -9.94
N SER A 85 11.57 -1.72 -10.29
CA SER A 85 11.92 -0.30 -10.11
C SER A 85 12.93 0.14 -11.16
N CYS A 86 12.73 1.34 -11.70
CA CYS A 86 13.63 1.97 -12.67
C CYS A 86 15.00 2.35 -12.11
N GLY A 87 15.15 2.38 -10.79
CA GLY A 87 16.41 2.69 -10.12
C GLY A 87 16.24 2.97 -8.64
N SER A 88 17.33 3.39 -8.02
CA SER A 88 17.40 3.76 -6.60
C SER A 88 18.24 5.01 -6.44
N CYS A 89 17.73 5.97 -5.67
CA CYS A 89 18.45 7.21 -5.42
C CYS A 89 19.68 6.98 -4.50
N SER A 90 20.71 7.80 -4.72
CA SER A 90 21.89 7.84 -3.85
C SER A 90 21.54 8.35 -2.45
N ALA A 91 22.39 8.06 -1.47
CA ALA A 91 22.18 8.48 -0.08
C ALA A 91 22.00 10.01 0.02
N GLY A 92 20.98 10.45 0.75
CA GLY A 92 20.60 11.87 0.85
C GLY A 92 19.68 12.37 -0.27
N PHE A 93 19.20 11.50 -1.16
CA PHE A 93 18.19 11.79 -2.16
C PHE A 93 16.97 10.88 -1.97
N VAL A 94 15.78 11.38 -2.32
CA VAL A 94 14.51 10.66 -2.26
C VAL A 94 13.87 10.63 -3.64
N CYS A 95 13.14 9.57 -3.95
CA CYS A 95 12.41 9.50 -5.21
C CYS A 95 11.14 10.36 -5.12
N SER A 96 11.01 11.33 -6.02
CA SER A 96 9.82 12.18 -6.15
C SER A 96 9.55 12.45 -7.62
N ALA A 97 8.31 12.19 -8.08
CA ALA A 97 7.93 12.28 -9.49
C ALA A 97 8.93 11.58 -10.44
N ASN A 98 9.36 10.37 -10.06
CA ASN A 98 10.33 9.52 -10.77
C ASN A 98 11.74 10.11 -10.96
N GLN A 99 12.08 11.15 -10.20
CA GLN A 99 13.38 11.83 -10.19
C GLN A 99 13.99 11.75 -8.80
N CYS A 100 15.33 11.67 -8.72
CA CYS A 100 16.05 11.69 -7.46
C CYS A 100 16.27 13.14 -7.01
N VAL A 101 15.38 13.62 -6.14
CA VAL A 101 15.47 14.96 -5.56
C VAL A 101 16.21 14.93 -4.23
N ALA A 102 16.94 16.00 -3.90
CA ALA A 102 17.64 16.07 -2.63
C ALA A 102 16.66 15.91 -1.46
N GLN A 103 17.02 15.09 -0.48
CA GLN A 103 16.19 14.87 0.71
C GLN A 103 16.03 16.18 1.46
N CYS A 104 14.78 16.64 1.60
CA CYS A 104 14.51 17.89 2.30
C CYS A 104 14.90 17.74 3.78
N THR A 105 15.75 18.65 4.26
CA THR A 105 16.19 18.69 5.65
C THR A 105 15.33 19.69 6.43
N PRO A 106 14.52 19.25 7.41
CA PRO A 106 13.62 20.14 8.14
C PRO A 106 14.38 21.17 8.98
N VAL A 107 13.98 22.44 8.91
CA VAL A 107 14.66 23.56 9.57
C VAL A 107 13.87 24.07 10.77
N CYS A 108 14.12 23.45 11.92
CA CYS A 108 13.39 23.71 13.17
C CYS A 108 14.21 24.33 14.30
N ASN A 109 15.48 24.68 14.06
CA ASN A 109 16.33 25.32 15.06
C ASN A 109 15.71 26.65 15.54
N GLY A 110 15.38 26.72 16.83
CA GLY A 110 14.76 27.90 17.46
C GLY A 110 13.26 28.09 17.16
N ARG A 111 12.57 27.06 16.66
CA ARG A 111 11.12 27.07 16.39
C ARG A 111 10.39 26.11 17.33
N GLU A 112 9.28 26.56 17.91
CA GLU A 112 8.37 25.72 18.71
C GLU A 112 7.21 25.17 17.86
N CYS A 113 6.90 25.87 16.76
CA CYS A 113 5.76 25.59 15.89
C CYS A 113 6.01 26.18 14.48
N GLY A 114 5.07 25.93 13.56
CA GLY A 114 5.14 26.42 12.18
C GLY A 114 5.84 25.44 11.25
N SER A 115 5.92 25.76 9.96
CA SER A 115 6.45 24.83 8.95
C SER A 115 7.95 24.58 9.12
N ASP A 116 8.37 23.35 8.83
CA ASP A 116 9.76 22.92 8.76
C ASP A 116 10.47 23.26 7.44
N GLY A 117 9.72 23.75 6.43
CA GLY A 117 10.22 23.98 5.07
C GLY A 117 10.19 22.74 4.16
N CYS A 118 9.79 21.58 4.68
CA CYS A 118 9.75 20.28 4.00
C CYS A 118 8.34 19.67 3.91
N GLY A 119 7.30 20.43 4.28
CA GLY A 119 5.90 20.01 4.23
C GLY A 119 5.33 19.49 5.54
N SER A 120 6.12 19.45 6.62
CA SER A 120 5.65 19.14 7.98
C SER A 120 5.73 20.40 8.87
N SER A 121 5.55 20.24 10.18
CA SER A 121 5.75 21.30 11.17
C SER A 121 6.88 20.96 12.14
N CYS A 122 7.48 22.00 12.71
CA CYS A 122 8.51 21.91 13.75
C CYS A 122 7.97 21.55 15.14
N GLY A 123 6.65 21.41 15.26
CA GLY A 123 5.94 21.22 16.52
C GLY A 123 4.50 21.71 16.41
N SER A 124 3.81 21.63 17.54
CA SER A 124 2.42 22.06 17.72
C SER A 124 2.30 22.72 19.08
N CYS A 125 1.53 23.81 19.16
CA CYS A 125 1.29 24.49 20.42
C CYS A 125 0.28 23.75 21.29
N SER A 126 0.45 23.84 22.61
CA SER A 126 -0.50 23.34 23.59
C SER A 126 -1.85 24.07 23.48
N GLU A 127 -2.90 23.48 24.05
CA GLU A 127 -4.22 24.10 24.13
C GLU A 127 -4.15 25.50 24.79
N GLY A 128 -4.86 26.47 24.20
CA GLY A 128 -4.78 27.88 24.61
C GLY A 128 -3.58 28.66 24.06
N PHE A 129 -2.74 28.07 23.20
CA PHE A 129 -1.63 28.75 22.53
C PHE A 129 -1.78 28.67 21.01
N SER A 130 -1.37 29.73 20.30
CA SER A 130 -1.34 29.79 18.84
C SER A 130 0.09 29.99 18.33
N CYS A 131 0.35 29.53 17.11
CA CYS A 131 1.66 29.71 16.49
C CYS A 131 1.79 31.11 15.88
N SER A 132 2.72 31.92 16.39
CA SER A 132 3.06 33.23 15.85
C SER A 132 4.57 33.40 15.76
N VAL A 133 5.08 33.78 14.59
CA VAL A 133 6.53 33.95 14.32
C VAL A 133 7.37 32.72 14.73
N ASN A 134 6.81 31.51 14.56
CA ASN A 134 7.39 30.21 14.93
C ASN A 134 7.52 29.95 16.45
N GLN A 135 6.88 30.74 17.30
CA GLN A 135 6.74 30.51 18.74
C GLN A 135 5.28 30.33 19.15
N CYS A 136 5.06 29.59 20.23
CA CYS A 136 3.76 29.38 20.81
C CYS A 136 3.42 30.56 21.75
N VAL A 137 2.64 31.50 21.23
CA VAL A 137 2.13 32.63 22.00
C VAL A 137 0.79 32.25 22.62
N ALA A 138 0.52 32.72 23.84
CA ALA A 138 -0.79 32.53 24.45
C ALA A 138 -1.86 33.13 23.53
N GLN A 139 -2.94 32.38 23.29
CA GLN A 139 -4.11 32.96 22.63
C GLN A 139 -4.64 34.08 23.52
N CYS A 140 -5.05 35.19 22.89
CA CYS A 140 -5.71 36.25 23.61
C CYS A 140 -7.02 35.72 24.18
N THR A 141 -7.22 35.88 25.49
CA THR A 141 -8.48 35.54 26.16
C THR A 141 -9.39 36.78 26.12
N PRO A 142 -10.52 36.75 25.36
CA PRO A 142 -11.42 37.90 25.24
C PRO A 142 -11.91 38.40 26.59
N ALA A 143 -11.68 39.68 26.89
CA ALA A 143 -12.05 40.33 28.13
C ALA A 143 -13.53 40.79 28.12
N CYS A 144 -14.44 39.85 27.84
CA CYS A 144 -15.89 40.09 27.72
C CYS A 144 -16.60 40.25 29.08
N ASN A 145 -15.89 40.12 30.19
CA ASN A 145 -16.47 40.25 31.53
C ASN A 145 -17.07 41.66 31.73
N GLU A 146 -18.39 41.67 31.98
CA GLU A 146 -19.23 42.83 32.29
C GLU A 146 -19.52 43.81 31.13
N ARG A 147 -19.39 43.40 29.86
CA ARG A 147 -19.73 44.24 28.69
C ARG A 147 -20.60 43.50 27.66
N GLU A 148 -21.66 44.16 27.18
CA GLU A 148 -22.52 43.64 26.11
C GLU A 148 -21.94 43.86 24.69
N CYS A 149 -21.11 44.88 24.52
CA CYS A 149 -20.41 45.16 23.26
C CYS A 149 -19.13 45.99 23.48
N GLY A 150 -18.18 45.88 22.55
CA GLY A 150 -16.90 46.59 22.57
C GLY A 150 -15.79 45.75 21.93
N ASP A 151 -14.60 46.36 21.82
CA ASP A 151 -13.33 45.64 21.62
C ASP A 151 -13.09 44.73 22.85
N ASP A 152 -12.77 43.47 22.59
CA ASP A 152 -12.53 42.42 23.59
C ASP A 152 -11.07 42.38 24.08
N GLY A 153 -10.23 43.28 23.59
CA GLY A 153 -8.79 43.35 23.84
C GLY A 153 -7.96 42.44 22.93
N CYS A 154 -8.58 41.79 21.95
CA CYS A 154 -7.97 40.77 21.11
C CYS A 154 -7.89 41.11 19.60
N GLY A 155 -8.06 42.39 19.22
CA GLY A 155 -7.59 42.94 17.93
C GLY A 155 -8.65 43.58 17.03
#